data_AF-A0A355WDF9-F1
#
_entry.id   AF-A0A355WDF9-F1
#
_cell.length_a   1.000
_cell.length_b   1.000
_cell.length_c   1.000
_cell.angle_alpha   90.00
_cell.angle_beta   90.00
_cell.angle_gamma   90.00
#
_symmetry.space_group_name_H-M   'P 1'
#
loop_
_entity.id
_entity.type
_entity.pdbx_description
1 polymer ?
#
loop_
_entity_poly.entity_id
_entity_poly.type
_entity_poly.pdbx_seq_one_letter_code
_entity_poly.pdbx_strand_id
1 'polypeptide(L)'
;MSVIDEFLQQYVKEVDFYEKAAKICAEICESELEREGIRAIVTHRAKRIDRLKDKLIKRNERKNYSSIDDIYKDIVDLAGVRIAIYFPDDKIKIDKFIKAKFKIKQIKEFPQSKNCEEKVSNDGKYKKVFSGYHATHYRINLKPQTGSIEDAKYGQANIEIQVASVLMHAYAEVEHDLVYKPLSGELSYDEYEILDEINGLVLSGELALKRLQKAVKERIRKNGTAFTNHYELAAFIYDRISATTNTQFEDINMGRADVLFKFLKTLNFNRPECVEKYIEKVDPECKNASVVEQIVDMITEEDSSTSKVYLSIKTQMESKNPYSNSYENNDVEQSKKAAFYFLDKWSDFQYIMRKYVKKFYPDVDSSIPLRIESIMKILNDKELDEKLKGIKIMNTQLIHGDSVPSDEKLIAEGKVIEQIIGKIISNFSDEEKEDIEKKINEINIEIN
;
A
#
# COMPACT_ATOMS: atom_id res chain seq x y z
N MET A 1 4.52 -45.49 18.23
CA MET A 1 4.09 -44.50 17.21
C MET A 1 5.35 -43.76 16.79
N SER A 2 5.61 -43.51 15.50
CA SER A 2 6.81 -42.76 15.12
C SER A 2 6.66 -41.28 15.50
N VAL A 3 7.77 -40.56 15.72
CA VAL A 3 7.76 -39.11 15.99
C VAL A 3 7.02 -38.34 14.87
N ILE A 4 7.13 -38.82 13.63
CA ILE A 4 6.44 -38.26 12.47
C ILE A 4 4.92 -38.47 12.56
N ASP A 5 4.46 -39.68 12.92
CA ASP A 5 3.03 -39.97 13.03
C ASP A 5 2.38 -39.17 14.16
N GLU A 6 3.08 -39.02 15.29
CA GLU A 6 2.63 -38.21 16.42
C GLU A 6 2.50 -36.72 16.02
N PHE A 7 3.52 -36.18 15.36
CA PHE A 7 3.49 -34.81 14.83
C PHE A 7 2.33 -34.62 13.83
N LEU A 8 2.08 -35.58 12.92
CA LEU A 8 0.99 -35.47 11.95
C LEU A 8 -0.38 -35.45 12.64
N GLN A 9 -0.59 -36.25 13.68
CA GLN A 9 -1.83 -36.23 14.47
C GLN A 9 -2.04 -34.89 15.20
N GLN A 10 -0.97 -34.30 15.71
CA GLN A 10 -1.01 -32.98 16.30
C GLN A 10 -1.32 -31.92 15.24
N TYR A 11 -0.62 -31.94 14.10
CA TYR A 11 -0.81 -30.98 13.03
C TYR A 11 -2.25 -30.97 12.49
N VAL A 12 -2.90 -32.14 12.38
CA VAL A 12 -4.32 -32.24 11.98
C VAL A 12 -5.23 -31.37 12.85
N LYS A 13 -4.95 -31.26 14.15
CA LYS A 13 -5.73 -30.42 15.09
C LYS A 13 -5.37 -28.94 15.00
N GLU A 14 -4.22 -28.61 14.42
CA GLU A 14 -3.68 -27.26 14.29
C GLU A 14 -3.80 -26.68 12.87
N VAL A 15 -4.33 -27.42 11.89
CA VAL A 15 -4.43 -26.96 10.49
C VAL A 15 -5.12 -25.60 10.40
N ASP A 16 -6.26 -25.44 11.07
CA ASP A 16 -7.03 -24.20 11.10
C ASP A 16 -6.23 -23.02 11.66
N PHE A 17 -5.32 -23.29 12.61
CA PHE A 17 -4.43 -22.27 13.16
C PHE A 17 -3.45 -21.75 12.10
N TYR A 18 -2.82 -22.65 11.34
CA TYR A 18 -1.88 -22.26 10.27
C TYR A 18 -2.61 -21.64 9.08
N GLU A 19 -3.81 -22.11 8.75
CA GLU A 19 -4.64 -21.52 7.70
C GLU A 19 -5.05 -20.10 8.05
N LYS A 20 -5.55 -19.87 9.28
CA LYS A 20 -5.90 -18.53 9.76
C LYS A 20 -4.70 -17.60 9.84
N ALA A 21 -3.53 -18.08 10.29
CA ALA A 21 -2.30 -17.30 10.29
C ALA A 21 -1.87 -16.89 8.86
N ALA A 22 -1.93 -17.83 7.90
CA ALA A 22 -1.62 -17.55 6.49
C ALA A 22 -2.62 -16.57 5.88
N LYS A 23 -3.91 -16.70 6.22
CA LYS A 23 -4.97 -15.80 5.78
C LYS A 23 -4.74 -14.37 6.26
N ILE A 24 -4.51 -14.16 7.56
CA ILE A 24 -4.21 -12.82 8.12
C ILE A 24 -2.99 -12.20 7.43
N CYS A 25 -1.93 -13.00 7.24
CA CYS A 25 -0.74 -12.52 6.52
C CYS A 25 -1.05 -12.12 5.08
N ALA A 26 -1.86 -12.90 4.36
CA ALA A 26 -2.26 -12.58 3.00
C ALA A 26 -3.12 -11.31 2.94
N GLU A 27 -4.07 -11.14 3.87
CA GLU A 27 -4.91 -9.93 3.96
C GLU A 27 -4.06 -8.66 4.19
N ILE A 28 -3.06 -8.73 5.06
CA ILE A 28 -2.08 -7.63 5.26
C ILE A 28 -1.33 -7.35 3.96
N CYS A 29 -0.89 -8.38 3.25
CA CYS A 29 -0.19 -8.22 1.97
C CYS A 29 -1.09 -7.63 0.88
N GLU A 30 -2.32 -8.13 0.70
CA GLU A 30 -3.27 -7.62 -0.30
C GLU A 30 -3.57 -6.14 -0.07
N SER A 31 -3.93 -5.79 1.16
CA SER A 31 -4.24 -4.41 1.54
C SER A 31 -3.07 -3.49 1.20
N GLU A 32 -1.86 -3.83 1.61
CA GLU A 32 -0.70 -2.94 1.44
C GLU A 32 -0.23 -2.86 -0.01
N LEU A 33 -0.34 -3.95 -0.78
CA LEU A 33 -0.06 -3.91 -2.23
C LEU A 33 -1.07 -3.02 -2.97
N GLU A 34 -2.34 -3.05 -2.59
CA GLU A 34 -3.37 -2.16 -3.15
C GLU A 34 -3.11 -0.69 -2.79
N ARG A 35 -2.78 -0.40 -1.53
CA ARG A 35 -2.41 0.95 -1.06
C ARG A 35 -1.27 1.52 -1.91
N GLU A 36 -0.14 0.80 -1.98
CA GLU A 36 1.05 1.23 -2.73
C GLU A 36 0.84 1.23 -4.26
N GLY A 37 -0.31 0.77 -4.76
CA GLY A 37 -0.60 0.69 -6.19
C GLY A 37 0.34 -0.29 -6.90
N ILE A 38 0.58 -1.45 -6.29
CA ILE A 38 1.35 -2.56 -6.86
C ILE A 38 0.39 -3.68 -7.25
N ARG A 39 0.40 -4.06 -8.53
CA ARG A 39 -0.48 -5.13 -9.02
C ARG A 39 0.12 -6.49 -8.72
N ALA A 40 -0.58 -7.30 -7.93
CA ALA A 40 -0.20 -8.67 -7.62
C ALA A 40 -1.43 -9.55 -7.33
N ILE A 41 -1.23 -10.86 -7.36
CA ILE A 41 -2.20 -11.85 -6.85
C ILE A 41 -1.61 -12.44 -5.57
N VAL A 42 -2.36 -12.39 -4.47
CA VAL A 42 -1.96 -13.03 -3.23
C VAL A 42 -2.82 -14.28 -3.03
N THR A 43 -2.19 -15.38 -2.63
CA THR A 43 -2.88 -16.60 -2.25
C THR A 43 -2.28 -17.14 -0.97
N HIS A 44 -3.06 -17.86 -0.18
CA HIS A 44 -2.60 -18.46 1.07
C HIS A 44 -3.05 -19.91 1.18
N ARG A 45 -2.34 -20.69 1.98
CA ARG A 45 -2.72 -22.06 2.32
C ARG A 45 -1.99 -22.55 3.57
N ALA A 46 -2.62 -23.48 4.28
CA ALA A 46 -1.91 -24.40 5.16
C ALA A 46 -1.26 -25.55 4.36
N LYS A 47 -0.21 -26.16 4.91
CA LYS A 47 0.45 -27.31 4.29
C LYS A 47 -0.50 -28.52 4.28
N ARG A 48 -0.73 -29.11 3.11
CA ARG A 48 -1.52 -30.35 3.03
C ARG A 48 -0.81 -31.52 3.72
N ILE A 49 -1.56 -32.30 4.50
CA ILE A 49 -1.05 -33.38 5.36
C ILE A 49 -0.32 -34.46 4.56
N ASP A 50 -0.86 -34.86 3.40
CA ASP A 50 -0.24 -35.82 2.48
C ASP A 50 1.17 -35.35 2.06
N ARG A 51 1.26 -34.09 1.61
CA ARG A 51 2.53 -33.46 1.20
C ARG A 51 3.49 -33.26 2.36
N LEU A 52 2.97 -33.04 3.58
CA LEU A 52 3.77 -32.89 4.78
C LEU A 52 4.42 -34.23 5.17
N LYS A 53 3.66 -35.33 5.14
CA LYS A 53 4.18 -36.67 5.42
C LYS A 53 5.34 -37.05 4.50
N ASP A 54 5.16 -36.92 3.18
CA ASP A 54 6.21 -37.24 2.21
C ASP A 54 7.49 -36.41 2.43
N LYS A 55 7.31 -35.12 2.75
CA LYS A 55 8.41 -34.20 3.04
C LYS A 55 9.16 -34.60 4.31
N LEU A 56 8.44 -35.01 5.35
CA LEU A 56 9.02 -35.44 6.62
C LEU A 56 9.81 -36.74 6.45
N ILE A 57 9.27 -37.73 5.75
CA ILE A 57 9.97 -39.01 5.50
C ILE A 57 11.30 -38.75 4.78
N LYS A 58 11.28 -38.02 3.66
CA LYS A 58 12.49 -37.71 2.88
C LYS A 58 13.53 -36.91 3.67
N ARG A 59 13.09 -36.00 4.55
CA ARG A 59 14.03 -35.22 5.38
C ARG A 59 14.55 -36.01 6.58
N ASN A 60 13.73 -36.90 7.13
CA ASN A 60 14.11 -37.72 8.27
C ASN A 60 15.28 -38.64 7.94
N GLU A 61 15.40 -39.13 6.70
CA GLU A 61 16.56 -39.90 6.21
C GLU A 61 17.90 -39.18 6.42
N ARG A 62 17.90 -37.84 6.42
CA ARG A 62 19.11 -37.03 6.58
C ARG A 62 19.21 -36.37 7.95
N LYS A 63 18.08 -35.96 8.53
CA LYS A 63 18.02 -35.20 9.79
C LYS A 63 17.82 -36.06 11.03
N ASN A 64 17.24 -37.25 10.90
CA ASN A 64 16.93 -38.17 12.00
C ASN A 64 16.23 -37.47 13.18
N TYR A 65 14.99 -37.03 12.97
CA TYR A 65 14.20 -36.32 13.97
C TYR A 65 14.04 -37.18 15.24
N SER A 66 14.41 -36.59 16.38
CA SER A 66 14.33 -37.25 17.69
C SER A 66 13.14 -36.75 18.51
N SER A 67 12.59 -35.57 18.18
CA SER A 67 11.45 -34.95 18.85
C SER A 67 10.52 -34.21 17.89
N ILE A 68 9.30 -33.92 18.34
CA ILE A 68 8.31 -33.10 17.62
C ILE A 68 8.84 -31.67 17.41
N ASP A 69 9.57 -31.12 18.38
CA ASP A 69 10.17 -29.78 18.29
C ASP A 69 11.21 -29.68 17.18
N ASP A 70 11.94 -30.75 16.89
CA ASP A 70 12.88 -30.78 15.77
C ASP A 70 12.15 -30.62 14.43
N ILE A 71 10.94 -31.18 14.34
CA ILE A 71 10.09 -31.06 13.16
C ILE A 71 9.55 -29.63 13.02
N TYR A 72 9.01 -29.03 14.09
CA TYR A 72 8.53 -27.64 14.07
C TYR A 72 9.64 -26.63 13.74
N LYS A 73 10.89 -26.89 14.16
CA LYS A 73 12.05 -26.07 13.79
C LYS A 73 12.48 -26.22 12.33
N ASP A 74 12.26 -27.39 11.74
CA ASP A 74 12.70 -27.68 10.37
C ASP A 74 11.64 -27.34 9.29
N ILE A 75 10.36 -27.56 9.60
CA ILE A 75 9.25 -27.29 8.68
C ILE A 75 8.74 -25.88 8.89
N VAL A 76 9.21 -24.98 8.04
CA VAL A 76 8.92 -23.54 8.10
C VAL A 76 7.71 -23.11 7.28
N ASP A 77 7.20 -24.00 6.41
CA ASP A 77 6.15 -23.74 5.43
C ASP A 77 4.81 -24.40 5.81
N LEU A 78 4.52 -24.50 7.12
CA LEU A 78 3.22 -24.97 7.62
C LEU A 78 2.10 -23.99 7.28
N ALA A 79 2.40 -22.69 7.33
CA ALA A 79 1.59 -21.60 6.80
C ALA A 79 2.34 -20.96 5.63
N GLY A 80 1.70 -20.86 4.47
CA GLY A 80 2.31 -20.32 3.26
C GLY A 80 1.46 -19.25 2.59
N VAL A 81 2.11 -18.18 2.15
CA VAL A 81 1.53 -17.10 1.34
C VAL A 81 2.34 -17.00 0.05
N ARG A 82 1.67 -16.88 -1.10
CA ARG A 82 2.33 -16.61 -2.40
C ARG A 82 1.88 -15.25 -2.88
N ILE A 83 2.84 -14.41 -3.24
CA ILE A 83 2.61 -13.13 -3.90
C ILE A 83 3.13 -13.28 -5.33
N ALA A 84 2.21 -13.23 -6.29
CA ALA A 84 2.47 -13.33 -7.71
C ALA A 84 2.43 -11.95 -8.36
N ILE A 85 3.61 -11.40 -8.71
CA ILE A 85 3.72 -10.09 -9.35
C ILE A 85 3.59 -10.18 -10.87
N TYR A 86 2.99 -9.17 -11.48
CA TYR A 86 2.89 -9.09 -12.94
C TYR A 86 4.17 -8.57 -13.57
N PHE A 87 4.88 -7.67 -12.89
CA PHE A 87 6.11 -7.07 -13.37
C PHE A 87 7.25 -7.37 -12.40
N PRO A 88 8.36 -7.99 -12.84
CA PRO A 88 9.41 -8.41 -11.92
C PRO A 88 10.12 -7.26 -11.19
N ASP A 89 10.07 -6.03 -11.73
CA ASP A 89 10.70 -4.86 -11.12
C ASP A 89 9.97 -4.41 -9.84
N ASP A 90 8.70 -4.78 -9.66
CA ASP A 90 7.95 -4.48 -8.43
C ASP A 90 8.41 -5.32 -7.23
N LYS A 91 9.24 -6.36 -7.44
CA LYS A 91 9.80 -7.21 -6.38
C LYS A 91 10.53 -6.41 -5.30
N ILE A 92 11.23 -5.34 -5.69
CA ILE A 92 12.02 -4.51 -4.77
C ILE A 92 11.09 -3.78 -3.78
N LYS A 93 9.95 -3.28 -4.26
CA LYS A 93 8.94 -2.61 -3.41
C LYS A 93 8.35 -3.58 -2.39
N ILE A 94 8.07 -4.81 -2.84
CA ILE A 94 7.53 -5.87 -1.97
C ILE A 94 8.54 -6.27 -0.91
N ASP A 95 9.83 -6.34 -1.23
CA ASP A 95 10.89 -6.64 -0.26
C ASP A 95 10.89 -5.63 0.90
N LYS A 96 10.84 -4.32 0.60
CA LYS A 96 10.80 -3.28 1.62
C LYS A 96 9.51 -3.35 2.46
N PHE A 97 8.36 -3.50 1.81
CA PHE A 97 7.08 -3.65 2.48
C PHE A 97 7.09 -4.83 3.47
N ILE A 98 7.57 -6.00 3.03
CA ILE A 98 7.64 -7.20 3.88
C ILE A 98 8.55 -6.96 5.09
N LYS A 99 9.73 -6.35 4.89
CA LYS A 99 10.66 -5.98 5.97
C LYS A 99 10.07 -4.97 6.95
N ALA A 100 9.25 -4.03 6.46
CA ALA A 100 8.61 -3.02 7.28
C ALA A 100 7.47 -3.59 8.14
N LYS A 101 6.64 -4.48 7.60
CA LYS A 101 5.40 -4.94 8.25
C LYS A 101 5.56 -6.19 9.09
N PHE A 102 6.54 -7.03 8.78
CA PHE A 102 6.72 -8.32 9.45
C PHE A 102 8.04 -8.42 10.21
N LYS A 103 8.10 -9.36 11.16
CA LYS A 103 9.36 -9.72 11.81
C LYS A 103 10.06 -10.77 10.96
N ILE A 104 11.13 -10.38 10.28
CA ILE A 104 11.89 -11.28 9.40
C ILE A 104 12.74 -12.25 10.25
N LYS A 105 12.56 -13.55 10.03
CA LYS A 105 13.43 -14.60 10.56
C LYS A 105 14.53 -14.98 9.58
N GLN A 106 14.19 -15.08 8.29
CA GLN A 106 15.14 -15.46 7.25
C GLN A 106 14.65 -15.01 5.88
N ILE A 107 15.58 -14.70 4.98
CA ILE A 107 15.32 -14.46 3.56
C ILE A 107 16.12 -15.49 2.76
N LYS A 108 15.50 -16.10 1.77
CA LYS A 108 16.13 -17.05 0.85
C LYS A 108 15.81 -16.66 -0.59
N GLU A 109 16.85 -16.41 -1.38
CA GLU A 109 16.70 -16.07 -2.79
C GLU A 109 17.01 -17.28 -3.67
N PHE A 110 16.27 -17.37 -4.76
CA PHE A 110 16.42 -18.38 -5.79
C PHE A 110 16.63 -17.71 -7.15
N PRO A 111 17.52 -18.25 -8.01
CA PRO A 111 18.38 -19.41 -7.76
C PRO A 111 19.46 -19.10 -6.69
N GLN A 112 19.83 -20.10 -5.88
CA GLN A 112 20.94 -19.93 -4.93
C GLN A 112 22.24 -19.94 -5.72
N SER A 113 23.09 -18.92 -5.53
CA SER A 113 24.34 -18.71 -6.29
C SER A 113 25.30 -19.91 -6.31
N LYS A 114 25.20 -20.83 -5.35
CA LYS A 114 25.95 -22.09 -5.34
C LYS A 114 25.47 -23.14 -6.35
N ASN A 115 24.26 -23.00 -6.90
CA ASN A 115 23.68 -23.93 -7.88
C ASN A 115 23.82 -23.43 -9.32
N CYS A 116 24.27 -22.19 -9.55
CA CYS A 116 24.51 -21.68 -10.89
C CYS A 116 25.87 -22.16 -11.46
N GLU A 117 26.79 -22.61 -10.60
CA GLU A 117 28.13 -23.05 -11.00
C GLU A 117 28.40 -24.55 -10.78
N GLU A 118 27.51 -25.30 -10.14
CA GLU A 118 27.78 -26.70 -9.79
C GLU A 118 26.96 -27.71 -10.60
N LYS A 119 27.59 -28.19 -11.69
CA LYS A 119 28.03 -29.60 -11.89
C LYS A 119 27.88 -30.06 -13.35
N VAL A 120 29.02 -30.13 -14.03
CA VAL A 120 29.26 -31.21 -15.00
C VAL A 120 29.08 -32.52 -14.22
N SER A 121 27.97 -33.20 -14.45
CA SER A 121 27.72 -34.52 -13.87
C SER A 121 28.40 -35.56 -14.74
N ASN A 122 29.45 -36.21 -14.26
CA ASN A 122 30.02 -37.41 -14.89
C ASN A 122 29.09 -38.65 -14.81
N ASP A 123 27.87 -38.47 -14.28
CA ASP A 123 26.96 -39.56 -13.88
C ASP A 123 25.67 -39.66 -14.73
N GLY A 124 25.61 -39.02 -15.91
CA GLY A 124 24.45 -39.15 -16.82
C GLY A 124 23.18 -38.39 -16.42
N LYS A 125 23.26 -37.46 -15.46
CA LYS A 125 22.12 -36.58 -15.08
C LYS A 125 22.04 -35.36 -16.01
N TYR A 126 20.81 -35.00 -16.40
CA TYR A 126 20.52 -33.84 -17.26
C TYR A 126 21.12 -32.54 -16.70
N LYS A 127 21.71 -31.72 -17.58
CA LYS A 127 22.31 -30.42 -17.24
C LYS A 127 21.37 -29.30 -17.67
N LYS A 128 20.83 -28.55 -16.71
CA LYS A 128 20.00 -27.37 -16.98
C LYS A 128 20.79 -26.31 -17.74
N VAL A 129 20.18 -25.79 -18.80
CA VAL A 129 20.64 -24.66 -19.62
C VAL A 129 20.17 -23.35 -18.98
N PHE A 130 18.94 -23.31 -18.46
CA PHE A 130 18.37 -22.11 -17.85
C PHE A 130 18.53 -22.10 -16.33
N SER A 131 18.53 -20.90 -15.74
CA SER A 131 18.78 -20.68 -14.31
C SER A 131 17.66 -21.19 -13.40
N GLY A 132 16.52 -21.61 -13.96
CA GLY A 132 15.46 -22.28 -13.21
C GLY A 132 14.55 -21.33 -12.46
N TYR A 133 14.11 -21.74 -11.28
CA TYR A 133 13.14 -21.02 -10.47
C TYR A 133 13.72 -19.73 -9.86
N HIS A 134 13.07 -18.60 -10.12
CA HIS A 134 13.40 -17.30 -9.51
C HIS A 134 12.35 -16.85 -8.51
N ALA A 135 12.71 -16.77 -7.24
CA ALA A 135 11.81 -16.29 -6.20
C ALA A 135 12.59 -15.78 -4.99
N THR A 136 11.94 -14.97 -4.18
CA THR A 136 12.42 -14.68 -2.83
C THR A 136 11.42 -15.23 -1.83
N HIS A 137 11.91 -16.07 -0.93
CA HIS A 137 11.13 -16.65 0.16
C HIS A 137 11.49 -15.94 1.46
N TYR A 138 10.49 -15.37 2.11
CA TYR A 138 10.60 -14.73 3.41
C TYR A 138 10.01 -15.64 4.47
N ARG A 139 10.78 -15.93 5.50
CA ARG A 139 10.28 -16.58 6.71
C ARG A 139 10.01 -15.50 7.73
N ILE A 140 8.77 -15.38 8.16
CA ILE A 140 8.33 -14.27 8.98
C ILE A 140 7.50 -14.73 10.17
N ASN A 141 7.38 -13.83 11.14
CA ASN A 141 6.29 -13.81 12.09
C ASN A 141 5.49 -12.52 11.92
N LEU A 142 4.20 -12.58 12.24
CA LEU A 142 3.37 -11.39 12.37
C LEU A 142 3.92 -10.51 13.50
N LYS A 143 3.95 -9.18 13.28
CA LYS A 143 4.19 -8.23 14.37
C LYS A 143 2.89 -8.13 15.19
N PRO A 144 2.95 -8.11 16.52
CA PRO A 144 1.77 -7.83 17.32
C PRO A 144 1.28 -6.43 16.98
N GLN A 145 0.09 -6.31 16.41
CA GLN A 145 -0.61 -5.03 16.35
C GLN A 145 -1.23 -4.79 17.73
N THR A 146 -1.29 -3.53 18.14
CA THR A 146 -1.70 -3.13 19.49
C THR A 146 -3.11 -3.64 19.82
N GLY A 147 -3.21 -4.62 20.73
CA GLY A 147 -4.40 -4.84 21.55
C GLY A 147 -5.37 -5.96 21.15
N SER A 148 -5.19 -6.66 20.02
CA SER A 148 -6.09 -7.77 19.67
C SER A 148 -5.59 -9.13 20.21
N ILE A 149 -6.51 -9.92 20.78
CA ILE A 149 -6.22 -11.27 21.30
C ILE A 149 -5.79 -12.22 20.16
N GLU A 150 -6.29 -11.97 18.94
CA GLU A 150 -5.95 -12.75 17.76
C GLU A 150 -4.48 -12.54 17.33
N ASP A 151 -3.96 -11.31 17.43
CA ASP A 151 -2.56 -11.01 17.10
C ASP A 151 -1.57 -11.71 18.03
N ALA A 152 -1.91 -11.80 19.32
CA ALA A 152 -1.11 -12.54 20.30
C ALA A 152 -1.08 -14.04 19.99
N LYS A 153 -2.21 -14.61 19.52
CA LYS A 153 -2.35 -16.03 19.21
C LYS A 153 -1.54 -16.43 17.97
N TYR A 154 -1.66 -15.67 16.87
CA TYR A 154 -1.00 -16.02 15.59
C TYR A 154 0.41 -15.42 15.44
N GLY A 155 0.82 -14.49 16.31
CA GLY A 155 2.12 -13.82 16.28
C GLY A 155 3.33 -14.76 16.35
N GLN A 156 3.18 -15.97 16.90
CA GLN A 156 4.26 -16.96 16.99
C GLN A 156 4.35 -17.88 15.77
N ALA A 157 3.32 -17.91 14.91
CA ALA A 157 3.27 -18.79 13.75
C ALA A 157 4.37 -18.45 12.74
N ASN A 158 5.14 -19.46 12.32
CA ASN A 158 6.09 -19.31 11.22
C ASN A 158 5.32 -19.32 9.90
N ILE A 159 5.44 -18.23 9.14
CA ILE A 159 4.79 -18.08 7.84
C ILE A 159 5.88 -17.93 6.78
N GLU A 160 5.76 -18.67 5.68
CA GLU A 160 6.61 -18.50 4.51
C GLU A 160 5.87 -17.70 3.42
N ILE A 161 6.37 -16.50 3.11
CA ILE A 161 5.90 -15.68 2.00
C ILE A 161 6.80 -15.93 0.79
N GLN A 162 6.23 -16.37 -0.33
CA GLN A 162 6.94 -16.64 -1.57
C GLN A 162 6.60 -15.56 -2.60
N VAL A 163 7.58 -14.73 -2.96
CA VAL A 163 7.44 -13.66 -3.95
C VAL A 163 8.11 -14.08 -5.26
N ALA A 164 7.31 -14.19 -6.32
CA ALA A 164 7.78 -14.49 -7.68
C ALA A 164 6.80 -13.90 -8.70
N SER A 165 7.17 -13.86 -9.98
CA SER A 165 6.22 -13.45 -11.02
C SER A 165 5.10 -14.48 -11.23
N VAL A 166 4.00 -14.06 -11.85
CA VAL A 166 2.92 -14.98 -12.24
C VAL A 166 3.45 -16.14 -13.10
N LEU A 167 4.32 -15.85 -14.07
CA LEU A 167 4.90 -16.87 -14.94
C LEU A 167 5.82 -17.83 -14.15
N MET A 168 6.58 -17.31 -13.19
CA MET A 168 7.51 -18.11 -12.40
C MET A 168 6.79 -18.99 -11.36
N HIS A 169 5.66 -18.53 -10.81
CA HIS A 169 4.80 -19.39 -10.00
C HIS A 169 4.17 -20.51 -10.83
N ALA A 170 3.73 -20.22 -12.06
CA ALA A 170 3.20 -21.24 -12.96
C ALA A 170 4.27 -22.29 -13.32
N TYR A 171 5.49 -21.86 -13.67
CA TYR A 171 6.62 -22.76 -13.89
C TYR A 171 6.91 -23.62 -12.66
N ALA A 172 6.98 -23.02 -11.47
CA ALA A 172 7.30 -23.73 -10.24
C ALA A 172 6.26 -24.79 -9.86
N GLU A 173 4.99 -24.58 -10.23
CA GLU A 173 3.93 -25.58 -10.03
C GLU A 173 4.13 -26.79 -10.95
N VAL A 174 4.43 -26.54 -12.23
CA VAL A 174 4.75 -27.60 -13.20
C VAL A 174 6.02 -28.35 -12.82
N GLU A 175 7.11 -27.65 -12.52
CA GLU A 175 8.38 -28.24 -12.07
C GLU A 175 8.17 -29.07 -10.79
N HIS A 176 7.43 -28.53 -9.81
CA HIS A 176 7.19 -29.25 -8.57
C HIS A 176 6.38 -30.53 -8.79
N ASP A 177 5.33 -30.49 -9.61
CA ASP A 177 4.52 -31.69 -9.83
C ASP A 177 5.23 -32.73 -10.70
N LEU A 178 5.98 -32.33 -11.74
CA LEU A 178 6.73 -33.28 -12.58
C LEU A 178 7.93 -33.88 -11.84
N VAL A 179 8.75 -33.06 -11.18
CA VAL A 179 10.00 -33.52 -10.54
C VAL A 179 9.73 -34.26 -9.23
N TYR A 180 8.70 -33.87 -8.46
CA TYR A 180 8.40 -34.53 -7.18
C TYR A 180 7.26 -35.55 -7.23
N LYS A 181 6.50 -35.62 -8.33
CA LYS A 181 5.51 -36.68 -8.61
C LYS A 181 5.59 -37.13 -10.07
N PRO A 182 6.65 -37.84 -10.47
CA PRO A 182 6.56 -38.64 -11.67
C PRO A 182 5.42 -39.66 -11.45
N LEU A 183 4.33 -39.49 -12.19
CA LEU A 183 3.16 -40.37 -12.13
C LEU A 183 3.54 -41.83 -12.49
N SER A 184 4.74 -42.06 -13.05
CA SER A 184 5.23 -43.35 -13.54
C SER A 184 6.77 -43.46 -13.62
N GLY A 185 7.54 -43.31 -12.53
CA GLY A 185 8.99 -43.64 -12.51
C GLY A 185 9.93 -42.48 -12.19
N GLU A 186 11.16 -42.46 -12.70
CA GLU A 186 11.99 -41.23 -12.70
C GLU A 186 11.75 -40.48 -14.03
N LEU A 187 11.88 -39.15 -14.03
CA LEU A 187 11.77 -38.37 -15.28
C LEU A 187 12.87 -38.80 -16.26
N SER A 188 12.48 -38.99 -17.52
CA SER A 188 13.38 -39.21 -18.65
C SER A 188 14.22 -37.97 -18.97
N TYR A 189 15.30 -38.15 -19.72
CA TYR A 189 16.15 -37.05 -20.18
C TYR A 189 15.35 -36.04 -21.01
N ASP A 190 14.49 -36.53 -21.91
CA ASP A 190 13.62 -35.68 -22.76
C ASP A 190 12.64 -34.85 -21.92
N GLU A 191 12.06 -35.43 -20.86
CA GLU A 191 11.17 -34.67 -19.95
C GLU A 191 11.92 -33.57 -19.20
N TYR A 192 13.18 -33.80 -18.82
CA TYR A 192 14.02 -32.77 -18.24
C TYR A 192 14.37 -31.67 -19.26
N GLU A 193 14.64 -32.02 -20.53
CA GLU A 193 14.86 -31.05 -21.60
C GLU A 193 13.63 -30.17 -21.85
N ILE A 194 12.45 -30.79 -21.96
CA ILE A 194 11.19 -30.06 -22.14
C ILE A 194 10.94 -29.13 -20.95
N LEU A 195 11.19 -29.59 -19.72
CA LEU A 195 11.01 -28.75 -18.54
C LEU A 195 11.95 -27.53 -18.56
N ASP A 196 13.19 -27.72 -19.00
CA ASP A 196 14.15 -26.63 -19.12
C ASP A 196 13.79 -25.67 -20.27
N GLU A 197 13.28 -26.19 -21.39
CA GLU A 197 12.72 -25.37 -22.48
C GLU A 197 11.55 -24.51 -21.99
N ILE A 198 10.64 -25.07 -21.19
CA ILE A 198 9.55 -24.31 -20.55
C ILE A 198 10.12 -23.20 -19.67
N ASN A 199 11.20 -23.46 -18.91
CA ASN A 199 11.87 -22.41 -18.14
C ASN A 199 12.38 -21.28 -19.03
N GLY A 200 13.00 -21.60 -20.17
CA GLY A 200 13.46 -20.62 -21.16
C GLY A 200 12.32 -19.75 -21.72
N LEU A 201 11.16 -20.34 -21.99
CA LEU A 201 9.95 -19.60 -22.41
C LEU A 201 9.44 -18.67 -21.31
N VAL A 202 9.44 -19.13 -20.05
CA VAL A 202 9.04 -18.29 -18.90
C VAL A 202 9.98 -17.11 -18.73
N LEU A 203 11.30 -17.31 -18.78
CA LEU A 203 12.29 -16.23 -18.69
C LEU A 203 12.15 -15.24 -19.84
N SER A 204 11.89 -15.72 -21.06
CA SER A 204 11.61 -14.88 -22.23
C SER A 204 10.33 -14.05 -22.03
N GLY A 205 9.30 -14.65 -21.45
CA GLY A 205 8.06 -13.97 -21.07
C GLY A 205 8.28 -12.88 -20.01
N GLU A 206 9.11 -13.13 -19.00
CA GLU A 206 9.47 -12.11 -18.00
C GLU A 206 10.16 -10.90 -18.63
N LEU A 207 11.10 -11.14 -19.56
CA LEU A 207 11.75 -10.05 -20.30
C LEU A 207 10.76 -9.27 -21.16
N ALA A 208 9.83 -9.95 -21.83
CA ALA A 208 8.79 -9.31 -22.62
C ALA A 208 7.86 -8.44 -21.74
N LEU A 209 7.48 -8.90 -20.54
CA LEU A 209 6.68 -8.15 -19.59
C LEU A 209 7.40 -6.88 -19.10
N LYS A 210 8.70 -6.95 -18.81
CA LYS A 210 9.51 -5.76 -18.48
C LYS A 210 9.51 -4.74 -19.62
N ARG A 211 9.71 -5.20 -20.86
CA ARG A 211 9.67 -4.34 -22.05
C ARG A 211 8.28 -3.71 -22.26
N LEU A 212 7.21 -4.47 -22.03
CA LEU A 212 5.84 -3.97 -22.12
C LEU A 212 5.58 -2.89 -21.06
N GLN A 213 6.01 -3.12 -19.81
CA GLN A 213 5.89 -2.14 -18.74
C GLN A 213 6.56 -0.82 -19.12
N LYS A 214 7.80 -0.89 -19.63
CA LYS A 214 8.53 0.29 -20.11
C LYS A 214 7.80 1.01 -21.24
N ALA A 215 7.28 0.28 -22.23
CA ALA A 215 6.53 0.87 -23.34
C ALA A 215 5.23 1.57 -22.90
N VAL A 216 4.51 0.98 -21.94
CA VAL A 216 3.30 1.59 -21.36
C VAL A 216 3.64 2.87 -20.62
N LYS A 217 4.69 2.87 -19.79
CA LYS A 217 5.18 4.07 -19.09
C LYS A 217 5.54 5.20 -20.05
N GLU A 218 6.27 4.88 -21.12
CA GLU A 218 6.63 5.86 -22.16
C GLU A 218 5.41 6.42 -22.90
N ARG A 219 4.40 5.59 -23.17
CA ARG A 219 3.15 6.01 -23.83
C ARG A 219 2.36 6.98 -22.96
N ILE A 220 2.18 6.67 -21.66
CA ILE A 220 1.47 7.56 -20.72
C ILE A 220 2.17 8.92 -20.67
N ARG A 221 3.51 8.92 -20.61
CA ARG A 221 4.30 10.15 -20.60
C ARG A 221 4.17 10.97 -21.88
N LYS A 222 4.20 10.34 -23.06
CA LYS A 222 4.20 11.05 -24.35
C LYS A 222 2.82 11.54 -24.80
N ASN A 223 1.77 10.77 -24.51
CA ASN A 223 0.46 11.00 -25.11
C ASN A 223 -0.52 11.74 -24.18
N GLY A 224 -0.12 12.04 -22.92
CA GLY A 224 -1.00 12.71 -21.95
C GLY A 224 -2.30 11.96 -21.66
N THR A 225 -2.34 10.65 -21.93
CA THR A 225 -3.56 9.84 -21.79
C THR A 225 -3.96 9.76 -20.33
N ALA A 226 -5.27 9.85 -20.08
CA ALA A 226 -5.81 9.71 -18.74
C ALA A 226 -5.47 8.34 -18.14
N PHE A 227 -5.11 8.31 -16.85
CA PHE A 227 -4.89 7.08 -16.11
C PHE A 227 -6.19 6.28 -16.07
N THR A 228 -6.10 4.98 -16.37
CA THR A 228 -7.27 4.08 -16.41
C THR A 228 -7.56 3.44 -15.06
N ASN A 229 -6.53 3.30 -14.21
CA ASN A 229 -6.59 2.69 -12.89
C ASN A 229 -5.50 3.26 -11.97
N HIS A 230 -5.58 2.92 -10.68
CA HIS A 230 -4.66 3.42 -9.67
C HIS A 230 -3.22 2.88 -9.81
N TYR A 231 -3.02 1.70 -10.42
CA TYR A 231 -1.68 1.17 -10.69
C TYR A 231 -0.92 2.01 -11.72
N GLU A 232 -1.60 2.48 -12.77
CA GLU A 232 -1.00 3.39 -13.76
C GLU A 232 -0.62 4.74 -13.14
N LEU A 233 -1.48 5.27 -12.27
CA LEU A 233 -1.21 6.49 -11.51
C LEU A 233 -0.01 6.31 -10.58
N ALA A 234 0.00 5.26 -9.76
CA ALA A 234 1.09 4.99 -8.81
C ALA A 234 2.42 4.80 -9.54
N ALA A 235 2.45 4.03 -10.62
CA ALA A 235 3.63 3.83 -11.44
C ALA A 235 4.17 5.16 -12.01
N PHE A 236 3.29 6.05 -12.47
CA PHE A 236 3.66 7.38 -12.94
C PHE A 236 4.27 8.25 -11.83
N ILE A 237 3.64 8.26 -10.65
CA ILE A 237 4.12 9.03 -9.50
C ILE A 237 5.51 8.56 -9.07
N TYR A 238 5.70 7.24 -8.89
CA TYR A 238 7.00 6.66 -8.55
C TYR A 238 8.08 7.06 -9.56
N ASP A 239 7.81 6.88 -10.86
CA ASP A 239 8.78 7.19 -11.91
C ASP A 239 9.18 8.66 -11.94
N ARG A 240 8.23 9.57 -11.67
CA ARG A 240 8.48 11.02 -11.66
C ARG A 240 9.27 11.46 -10.44
N ILE A 241 8.91 10.96 -9.26
CA ILE A 241 9.65 11.30 -8.02
C ILE A 241 11.09 10.81 -8.14
N SER A 242 11.31 9.53 -8.49
CA SER A 242 12.66 8.99 -8.60
C SER A 242 13.51 9.66 -9.67
N ALA A 243 12.90 10.20 -10.74
CA ALA A 243 13.60 10.98 -11.75
C ALA A 243 14.00 12.39 -11.25
N THR A 244 13.21 13.01 -10.37
CA THR A 244 13.37 14.40 -9.96
C THR A 244 14.22 14.57 -8.69
N THR A 245 14.12 13.65 -7.73
CA THR A 245 14.69 13.86 -6.38
C THR A 245 15.94 13.02 -6.09
N ASN A 246 16.43 12.23 -7.06
CA ASN A 246 17.48 11.22 -6.87
C ASN A 246 17.18 10.23 -5.72
N THR A 247 15.94 10.23 -5.24
CA THR A 247 15.43 9.33 -4.21
C THR A 247 15.21 7.97 -4.85
N GLN A 248 15.76 6.94 -4.22
CA GLN A 248 15.54 5.59 -4.69
C GLN A 248 14.05 5.26 -4.61
N PHE A 249 13.57 4.46 -5.57
CA PHE A 249 12.16 4.04 -5.63
C PHE A 249 11.69 3.41 -4.33
N GLU A 250 12.60 2.77 -3.60
CA GLU A 250 12.28 2.11 -2.34
C GLU A 250 11.92 3.11 -1.24
N ASP A 251 12.44 4.33 -1.24
CA ASP A 251 12.27 5.29 -0.15
C ASP A 251 10.96 6.08 -0.19
N ILE A 252 10.19 5.90 -1.25
CA ILE A 252 8.92 6.58 -1.46
C ILE A 252 7.80 5.85 -0.69
N ASN A 253 7.18 6.54 0.26
CA ASN A 253 5.94 6.10 0.92
C ASN A 253 4.72 6.58 0.10
N MET A 254 4.10 5.70 -0.70
CA MET A 254 3.05 6.11 -1.63
C MET A 254 1.75 6.50 -0.91
N GLY A 255 1.27 5.71 0.06
CA GLY A 255 -0.01 5.96 0.73
C GLY A 255 -1.19 5.28 0.01
N ARG A 256 -2.40 5.88 0.01
CA ARG A 256 -3.62 5.31 -0.60
C ARG A 256 -3.79 5.69 -2.08
N ALA A 257 -3.02 5.07 -2.98
CA ALA A 257 -3.06 5.39 -4.41
C ALA A 257 -4.44 5.12 -5.05
N ASP A 258 -5.16 4.12 -4.54
CA ASP A 258 -6.54 3.78 -4.91
C ASP A 258 -7.52 4.93 -4.63
N VAL A 259 -7.43 5.54 -3.45
CA VAL A 259 -8.25 6.70 -3.04
C VAL A 259 -7.88 7.92 -3.86
N LEU A 260 -6.58 8.19 -4.02
CA LEU A 260 -6.10 9.31 -4.84
C LEU A 260 -6.61 9.19 -6.28
N PHE A 261 -6.54 8.02 -6.89
CA PHE A 261 -7.03 7.83 -8.26
C PHE A 261 -8.52 8.14 -8.38
N LYS A 262 -9.35 7.65 -7.46
CA LYS A 262 -10.79 7.93 -7.49
C LYS A 262 -11.07 9.41 -7.25
N PHE A 263 -10.31 10.06 -6.37
CA PHE A 263 -10.38 11.50 -6.13
C PHE A 263 -10.05 12.30 -7.38
N LEU A 264 -8.88 12.06 -7.99
CA LEU A 264 -8.47 12.72 -9.22
C LEU A 264 -9.45 12.49 -10.36
N LYS A 265 -9.98 11.27 -10.51
CA LYS A 265 -10.98 10.96 -11.53
C LYS A 265 -12.28 11.73 -11.32
N THR A 266 -12.72 11.91 -10.07
CA THR A 266 -13.92 12.68 -9.73
C THR A 266 -13.75 14.16 -10.07
N LEU A 267 -12.55 14.70 -9.88
CA LEU A 267 -12.18 16.07 -10.27
C LEU A 267 -11.81 16.23 -11.76
N ASN A 268 -11.83 15.15 -12.56
CA ASN A 268 -11.29 15.11 -13.92
C ASN A 268 -9.80 15.50 -14.04
N PHE A 269 -9.01 15.28 -12.98
CA PHE A 269 -7.57 15.54 -12.89
C PHE A 269 -6.71 14.28 -13.10
N ASN A 270 -7.29 13.20 -13.62
CA ASN A 270 -6.61 11.92 -13.82
C ASN A 270 -5.73 11.87 -15.09
N ARG A 271 -5.10 12.99 -15.48
CA ARG A 271 -4.14 13.07 -16.60
C ARG A 271 -2.75 13.45 -16.08
N PRO A 272 -1.67 12.99 -16.73
CA PRO A 272 -0.29 13.30 -16.33
C PRO A 272 -0.04 14.79 -16.08
N GLU A 273 -0.47 15.65 -17.00
CA GLU A 273 -0.31 17.11 -16.95
C GLU A 273 -0.89 17.74 -15.67
N CYS A 274 -2.05 17.23 -15.22
CA CYS A 274 -2.73 17.74 -14.02
C CYS A 274 -2.02 17.34 -12.73
N VAL A 275 -1.39 16.15 -12.71
CA VAL A 275 -0.75 15.58 -11.52
C VAL A 275 0.72 16.03 -11.40
N GLU A 276 1.40 16.25 -12.52
CA GLU A 276 2.83 16.58 -12.59
C GLU A 276 3.17 17.86 -11.79
N LYS A 277 2.34 18.90 -11.86
CA LYS A 277 2.52 20.14 -11.09
C LYS A 277 2.53 19.96 -9.57
N TYR A 278 1.93 18.87 -9.08
CA TYR A 278 1.93 18.53 -7.66
C TYR A 278 3.13 17.64 -7.33
N ILE A 279 3.44 16.65 -8.18
CA ILE A 279 4.57 15.73 -7.97
C ILE A 279 5.90 16.50 -7.84
N GLU A 280 6.12 17.54 -8.64
CA GLU A 280 7.34 18.37 -8.58
C GLU A 280 7.57 19.04 -7.21
N LYS A 281 6.51 19.17 -6.40
CA LYS A 281 6.55 19.82 -5.08
C LYS A 281 6.52 18.83 -3.92
N VAL A 282 6.41 17.52 -4.21
CA VAL A 282 6.39 16.47 -3.19
C VAL A 282 7.78 16.35 -2.55
N ASP A 283 7.81 16.25 -1.24
CA ASP A 283 8.98 15.83 -0.48
C ASP A 283 8.91 14.31 -0.23
N PRO A 284 9.66 13.49 -0.98
CA PRO A 284 9.60 12.04 -0.84
C PRO A 284 10.28 11.52 0.44
N GLU A 285 11.09 12.34 1.11
CA GLU A 285 11.74 11.97 2.37
C GLU A 285 10.88 12.32 3.59
N CYS A 286 9.69 12.92 3.38
CA CYS A 286 8.76 13.26 4.44
C CYS A 286 8.31 12.00 5.19
N LYS A 287 8.71 11.89 6.46
CA LYS A 287 8.37 10.75 7.32
C LYS A 287 6.94 10.78 7.84
N ASN A 288 6.33 11.95 7.87
CA ASN A 288 5.04 12.20 8.54
C ASN A 288 3.85 12.20 7.57
N ALA A 289 4.11 12.21 6.25
CA ALA A 289 3.07 12.22 5.23
C ALA A 289 3.55 11.45 4.00
N SER A 290 2.71 10.51 3.55
CA SER A 290 2.84 9.83 2.27
C SER A 290 2.71 10.78 1.09
N VAL A 291 3.17 10.34 -0.07
CA VAL A 291 3.06 11.10 -1.32
C VAL A 291 1.60 11.42 -1.65
N VAL A 292 0.69 10.47 -1.46
CA VAL A 292 -0.75 10.68 -1.66
C VAL A 292 -1.28 11.80 -0.76
N GLU A 293 -0.93 11.79 0.53
CA GLU A 293 -1.38 12.81 1.49
C GLU A 293 -0.89 14.20 1.08
N GLN A 294 0.38 14.32 0.68
CA GLN A 294 0.94 15.59 0.19
C GLN A 294 0.24 16.10 -1.07
N ILE A 295 -0.06 15.23 -2.03
CA ILE A 295 -0.79 15.61 -3.26
C ILE A 295 -2.21 16.05 -2.93
N VAL A 296 -2.91 15.31 -2.04
CA VAL A 296 -4.26 15.67 -1.60
C VAL A 296 -4.27 17.02 -0.87
N ASP A 297 -3.29 17.25 0.01
CA ASP A 297 -3.14 18.54 0.71
C ASP A 297 -2.96 19.68 -0.29
N MET A 298 -2.09 19.52 -1.29
CA MET A 298 -1.90 20.57 -2.30
C MET A 298 -3.16 20.84 -3.14
N ILE A 299 -3.94 19.81 -3.48
CA ILE A 299 -5.20 19.98 -4.23
C ILE A 299 -6.25 20.68 -3.36
N THR A 300 -6.40 20.25 -2.11
CA THR A 300 -7.38 20.80 -1.17
C THR A 300 -7.01 22.20 -0.69
N GLU A 301 -5.72 22.53 -0.62
CA GLU A 301 -5.26 23.89 -0.37
C GLU A 301 -5.50 24.81 -1.58
N GLU A 302 -5.38 24.30 -2.82
CA GLU A 302 -5.69 25.06 -4.04
C GLU A 302 -7.18 25.36 -4.14
N ASP A 303 -8.04 24.36 -3.89
CA ASP A 303 -9.50 24.45 -3.87
C ASP A 303 -10.09 23.72 -2.66
N SER A 304 -10.48 24.50 -1.66
CA SER A 304 -11.00 24.03 -0.37
C SER A 304 -12.26 23.17 -0.49
N SER A 305 -13.08 23.41 -1.52
CA SER A 305 -14.32 22.66 -1.77
C SER A 305 -14.04 21.18 -2.07
N THR A 306 -12.85 20.85 -2.57
CA THR A 306 -12.45 19.49 -2.89
C THR A 306 -12.22 18.61 -1.67
N SER A 307 -12.03 19.19 -0.48
CA SER A 307 -11.84 18.46 0.78
C SER A 307 -13.03 17.56 1.12
N LYS A 308 -14.25 18.06 0.90
CA LYS A 308 -15.49 17.28 1.09
C LYS A 308 -15.58 16.11 0.12
N VAL A 309 -15.20 16.35 -1.14
CA VAL A 309 -15.18 15.32 -2.19
C VAL A 309 -14.22 14.21 -1.78
N TYR A 310 -13.00 14.56 -1.36
CA TYR A 310 -12.02 13.59 -0.90
C TYR A 310 -12.53 12.78 0.30
N LEU A 311 -13.06 13.44 1.34
CA LEU A 311 -13.57 12.76 2.52
C LEU A 311 -14.70 11.78 2.18
N SER A 312 -15.64 12.19 1.32
CA SER A 312 -16.73 11.31 0.86
C SER A 312 -16.20 10.05 0.14
N ILE A 313 -15.14 10.21 -0.66
CA ILE A 313 -14.51 9.11 -1.39
C ILE A 313 -13.78 8.18 -0.42
N LYS A 314 -13.02 8.74 0.52
CA LYS A 314 -12.30 7.99 1.56
C LYS A 314 -13.27 7.11 2.35
N THR A 315 -14.35 7.67 2.90
CA THR A 315 -15.35 6.92 3.67
C THR A 315 -16.03 5.84 2.85
N GLN A 316 -16.38 6.12 1.59
CA GLN A 316 -16.96 5.10 0.69
C GLN A 316 -16.00 3.94 0.43
N MET A 317 -14.69 4.20 0.36
CA MET A 317 -13.68 3.18 0.10
C MET A 317 -13.33 2.39 1.36
N GLU A 318 -13.36 3.02 2.54
CA GLU A 318 -13.21 2.33 3.83
C GLU A 318 -14.33 1.32 4.07
N SER A 319 -15.59 1.66 3.74
CA SER A 319 -16.73 0.73 3.83
C SER A 319 -16.68 -0.44 2.85
N LYS A 320 -15.87 -0.32 1.80
CA LYS A 320 -15.70 -1.36 0.76
C LYS A 320 -14.48 -2.23 1.00
N ASN A 321 -13.63 -1.89 1.96
CA ASN A 321 -12.53 -2.76 2.35
C ASN A 321 -13.12 -3.88 3.24
N PRO A 322 -13.21 -5.14 2.77
CA PRO A 322 -13.74 -6.24 3.57
C PRO A 322 -12.88 -6.57 4.80
N TYR A 323 -11.75 -5.86 4.97
CA TYR A 323 -10.76 -6.05 6.02
C TYR A 323 -10.56 -4.82 6.92
N SER A 324 -11.31 -3.72 6.73
CA SER A 324 -11.42 -2.70 7.78
C SER A 324 -12.33 -3.27 8.88
N ASN A 325 -11.97 -3.07 10.15
CA ASN A 325 -12.78 -3.54 11.29
C ASN A 325 -14.21 -2.98 11.15
N SER A 326 -15.13 -3.85 10.76
CA SER A 326 -16.53 -3.54 10.51
C SER A 326 -17.32 -3.54 11.81
N TYR A 327 -17.00 -2.59 12.67
CA TYR A 327 -17.85 -2.20 13.80
C TYR A 327 -17.96 -0.69 13.79
N GLU A 328 -19.03 -0.17 13.18
CA GLU A 328 -19.69 1.12 13.45
C GLU A 328 -20.50 1.51 12.21
N ASN A 329 -21.75 1.02 12.10
CA ASN A 329 -22.63 1.35 10.97
C ASN A 329 -23.77 2.31 11.33
N ASN A 330 -23.85 2.81 12.57
CA ASN A 330 -24.89 3.78 12.97
C ASN A 330 -24.35 5.17 13.37
N ASP A 331 -23.08 5.33 13.78
CA ASP A 331 -22.48 6.64 14.12
C ASP A 331 -21.89 7.41 12.91
N VAL A 332 -21.79 6.75 11.74
CA VAL A 332 -21.11 7.29 10.55
C VAL A 332 -21.86 8.48 9.94
N GLU A 333 -23.18 8.54 10.06
CA GLU A 333 -23.98 9.59 9.42
C GLU A 333 -24.06 10.89 10.23
N GLN A 334 -24.05 10.78 11.56
CA GLN A 334 -23.99 11.94 12.45
C GLN A 334 -22.57 12.54 12.49
N SER A 335 -21.54 11.70 12.50
CA SER A 335 -20.15 12.14 12.43
C SER A 335 -19.80 12.85 11.12
N LYS A 336 -20.45 12.49 10.00
CA LYS A 336 -20.32 13.21 8.71
C LYS A 336 -20.78 14.67 8.78
N LYS A 337 -21.82 14.98 9.55
CA LYS A 337 -22.34 16.35 9.64
C LYS A 337 -21.38 17.28 10.37
N ALA A 338 -20.82 16.83 11.49
CA ALA A 338 -19.82 17.59 12.24
C ALA A 338 -18.54 17.79 11.41
N ALA A 339 -18.10 16.76 10.70
CA ALA A 339 -16.96 16.83 9.78
C ALA A 339 -17.18 17.81 8.63
N PHE A 340 -18.34 17.76 7.98
CA PHE A 340 -18.67 18.68 6.88
C PHE A 340 -18.81 20.13 7.37
N TYR A 341 -19.43 20.35 8.54
CA TYR A 341 -19.48 21.66 9.17
C TYR A 341 -18.07 22.23 9.39
N PHE A 342 -17.16 21.44 9.96
CA PHE A 342 -15.77 21.86 10.16
C PHE A 342 -15.08 22.22 8.84
N LEU A 343 -15.24 21.37 7.81
CA LEU A 343 -14.66 21.61 6.48
C LEU A 343 -15.23 22.86 5.80
N ASP A 344 -16.51 23.17 6.02
CA ASP A 344 -17.14 24.41 5.53
C ASP A 344 -16.50 25.63 6.17
N LYS A 345 -16.40 25.65 7.51
CA LYS A 345 -15.76 26.76 8.20
C LYS A 345 -14.30 26.91 7.82
N TRP A 346 -13.61 25.79 7.63
CA TRP A 346 -12.23 25.79 7.15
C TRP A 346 -12.11 26.38 5.74
N SER A 347 -13.01 26.00 4.82
CA SER A 347 -13.08 26.55 3.46
C SER A 347 -13.37 28.06 3.48
N ASP A 348 -14.34 28.50 4.28
CA ASP A 348 -14.69 29.90 4.46
C ASP A 348 -13.46 30.70 4.93
N PHE A 349 -12.74 30.19 5.92
CA PHE A 349 -11.51 30.81 6.44
C PHE A 349 -10.45 30.96 5.34
N GLN A 350 -10.18 29.90 4.57
CA GLN A 350 -9.20 29.98 3.48
C GLN A 350 -9.61 30.99 2.41
N TYR A 351 -10.89 31.05 2.04
CA TYR A 351 -11.41 32.03 1.10
C TYR A 351 -11.23 33.48 1.60
N ILE A 352 -11.62 33.75 2.85
CA ILE A 352 -11.49 35.08 3.45
C ILE A 352 -10.03 35.49 3.59
N MET A 353 -9.16 34.57 4.01
CA MET A 353 -7.73 34.86 4.11
C MET A 353 -7.11 35.23 2.76
N ARG A 354 -7.51 34.56 1.67
CA ARG A 354 -7.07 34.93 0.31
C ARG A 354 -7.50 36.34 -0.07
N LYS A 355 -8.72 36.75 0.29
CA LYS A 355 -9.19 38.12 0.10
C LYS A 355 -8.41 39.12 0.95
N TYR A 356 -8.13 38.77 2.20
CA TYR A 356 -7.39 39.62 3.13
C TYR A 356 -5.96 39.87 2.66
N VAL A 357 -5.23 38.82 2.29
CA VAL A 357 -3.85 38.96 1.77
C VAL A 357 -3.85 39.77 0.48
N LYS A 358 -4.76 39.51 -0.46
CA LYS A 358 -4.83 40.27 -1.71
C LYS A 358 -5.06 41.77 -1.49
N LYS A 359 -5.82 42.14 -0.45
CA LYS A 359 -6.12 43.53 -0.13
C LYS A 359 -4.99 44.24 0.62
N PHE A 360 -4.47 43.61 1.67
CA PHE A 360 -3.53 44.25 2.60
C PHE A 360 -2.06 43.97 2.27
N TYR A 361 -1.79 42.96 1.44
CA TYR A 361 -0.45 42.55 1.02
C TYR A 361 -0.40 42.30 -0.50
N PRO A 362 -0.67 43.33 -1.33
CA PRO A 362 -0.79 43.18 -2.79
C PRO A 362 0.52 42.77 -3.49
N ASP A 363 1.67 42.96 -2.83
CA ASP A 363 2.98 42.53 -3.34
C ASP A 363 3.20 41.01 -3.23
N VAL A 364 2.33 40.29 -2.51
CA VAL A 364 2.34 38.83 -2.45
C VAL A 364 1.71 38.29 -3.74
N ASP A 365 2.51 37.59 -4.54
CA ASP A 365 2.07 37.01 -5.81
C ASP A 365 0.84 36.11 -5.61
N SER A 366 -0.30 36.57 -6.13
CA SER A 366 -1.59 35.88 -6.04
C SER A 366 -1.63 34.51 -6.75
N SER A 367 -0.61 34.17 -7.54
CA SER A 367 -0.45 32.84 -8.15
C SER A 367 0.16 31.80 -7.20
N ILE A 368 0.72 32.22 -6.07
CA ILE A 368 1.29 31.32 -5.06
C ILE A 368 0.17 30.82 -4.13
N PRO A 369 0.03 29.50 -3.92
CA PRO A 369 -0.90 28.96 -2.94
C PRO A 369 -0.63 29.53 -1.55
N LEU A 370 -1.64 30.12 -0.93
CA LEU A 370 -1.55 30.70 0.40
C LEU A 370 -1.46 29.61 1.45
N ARG A 371 -0.24 29.14 1.72
CA ARG A 371 0.03 28.21 2.82
C ARG A 371 -0.34 28.86 4.15
N ILE A 372 -0.93 28.09 5.06
CA ILE A 372 -1.27 28.52 6.42
C ILE A 372 -0.04 29.10 7.13
N GLU A 373 1.14 28.52 6.91
CA GLU A 373 2.40 29.01 7.48
C GLU A 373 2.75 30.42 6.99
N SER A 374 2.41 30.75 5.74
CA SER A 374 2.55 32.10 5.20
C SER A 374 1.53 33.03 5.85
N ILE A 375 0.29 32.56 6.05
CA ILE A 375 -0.78 33.31 6.73
C ILE A 375 -0.40 33.64 8.18
N MET A 376 0.12 32.67 8.94
CA MET A 376 0.59 32.85 10.32
C MET A 376 1.65 33.95 10.41
N LYS A 377 2.64 33.93 9.50
CA LYS A 377 3.66 34.98 9.43
C LYS A 377 3.10 36.37 9.11
N ILE A 378 2.05 36.44 8.29
CA ILE A 378 1.41 37.69 7.87
C ILE A 378 0.60 38.31 9.01
N LEU A 379 -0.14 37.50 9.77
CA LEU A 379 -1.04 37.99 10.82
C LEU A 379 -0.30 38.44 12.09
N ASN A 380 0.87 37.87 12.39
CA ASN A 380 1.74 38.22 13.52
C ASN A 380 1.01 38.36 14.88
N ASP A 381 -0.02 37.53 15.09
CA ASP A 381 -0.79 37.44 16.33
C ASP A 381 -0.54 36.06 16.96
N LYS A 382 0.16 36.05 18.11
CA LYS A 382 0.56 34.82 18.80
C LYS A 382 -0.65 33.98 19.26
N GLU A 383 -1.74 34.61 19.67
CA GLU A 383 -2.93 33.90 20.15
C GLU A 383 -3.65 33.22 18.97
N LEU A 384 -3.70 33.92 17.84
CA LEU A 384 -4.30 33.42 16.60
C LEU A 384 -3.45 32.31 15.97
N ASP A 385 -2.12 32.43 16.03
CA ASP A 385 -1.16 31.42 15.55
C ASP A 385 -1.33 30.06 16.25
N GLU A 386 -1.47 30.03 17.58
CA GLU A 386 -1.67 28.78 18.32
C GLU A 386 -2.99 28.10 17.94
N LYS A 387 -4.08 28.88 17.83
CA LYS A 387 -5.40 28.36 17.41
C LYS A 387 -5.36 27.82 15.98
N LEU A 388 -4.74 28.54 15.05
CA LEU A 388 -4.61 28.09 13.66
C LEU A 388 -3.77 26.83 13.51
N LYS A 389 -2.74 26.63 14.35
CA LYS A 389 -1.99 25.36 14.39
C LYS A 389 -2.88 24.20 14.83
N GLY A 390 -3.69 24.41 15.88
CA GLY A 390 -4.66 23.40 16.35
C GLY A 390 -5.65 23.02 15.26
N ILE A 391 -6.23 24.01 14.58
CA ILE A 391 -7.17 23.80 13.47
C ILE A 391 -6.49 23.05 12.31
N LYS A 392 -5.25 23.40 11.93
CA LYS A 392 -4.50 22.70 10.88
C LYS A 392 -4.31 21.23 11.24
N ILE A 393 -3.88 20.94 12.47
CA ILE A 393 -3.72 19.57 12.96
C ILE A 393 -5.05 18.82 12.90
N MET A 394 -6.16 19.46 13.27
CA MET A 394 -7.48 18.83 13.20
C MET A 394 -7.90 18.54 11.76
N ASN A 395 -7.66 19.47 10.82
CA ASN A 395 -7.94 19.25 9.41
C ASN A 395 -7.11 18.08 8.85
N THR A 396 -5.81 18.05 9.14
CA THR A 396 -4.92 16.94 8.76
C THR A 396 -5.40 15.62 9.36
N GLN A 397 -5.80 15.60 10.64
CA GLN A 397 -6.35 14.40 11.27
C GLN A 397 -7.67 13.95 10.64
N LEU A 398 -8.55 14.88 10.27
CA LEU A 398 -9.82 14.57 9.63
C LEU A 398 -9.64 13.99 8.22
N ILE A 399 -8.74 14.58 7.42
CA ILE A 399 -8.49 14.18 6.04
C ILE A 399 -7.66 12.89 5.99
N HIS A 400 -6.60 12.79 6.79
CA HIS A 400 -5.60 11.71 6.67
C HIS A 400 -5.59 10.71 7.81
N GLY A 401 -6.13 11.07 8.98
CA GLY A 401 -6.13 10.19 10.16
C GLY A 401 -6.95 8.91 9.97
N ASP A 402 -6.57 7.89 10.73
CA ASP A 402 -7.25 6.58 10.80
C ASP A 402 -8.53 6.62 11.66
N SER A 403 -8.71 7.68 12.47
CA SER A 403 -9.90 7.89 13.28
C SER A 403 -10.46 9.30 13.07
N VAL A 404 -11.78 9.37 12.94
CA VAL A 404 -12.49 10.65 12.84
C VAL A 404 -12.50 11.30 14.23
N PRO A 405 -12.12 12.59 14.35
CA PRO A 405 -12.23 13.31 15.62
C PRO A 405 -13.69 13.34 16.11
N SER A 406 -13.90 13.41 17.43
CA SER A 406 -15.26 13.43 17.97
C SER A 406 -16.05 14.66 17.49
N ASP A 407 -17.35 14.48 17.28
CA ASP A 407 -18.25 15.54 16.81
C ASP A 407 -18.18 16.81 17.66
N GLU A 408 -18.08 16.66 18.99
CA GLU A 408 -17.90 17.78 19.92
C GLU A 408 -16.64 18.61 19.63
N LYS A 409 -15.52 17.94 19.31
CA LYS A 409 -14.27 18.61 18.97
C LYS A 409 -14.35 19.31 17.61
N LEU A 410 -14.93 18.65 16.61
CA LEU A 410 -15.11 19.22 15.26
C LEU A 410 -15.99 20.48 15.30
N ILE A 411 -17.08 20.43 16.05
CA ILE A 411 -17.97 21.60 16.25
C ILE A 411 -17.25 22.70 17.03
N ALA A 412 -16.50 22.36 18.07
CA ALA A 412 -15.76 23.34 18.87
C ALA A 412 -14.71 24.08 18.03
N GLU A 413 -13.87 23.36 17.29
CA GLU A 413 -12.88 23.99 16.40
C GLU A 413 -13.53 24.76 15.26
N GLY A 414 -14.65 24.27 14.70
CA GLY A 414 -15.42 25.01 13.70
C GLY A 414 -15.90 26.38 14.22
N LYS A 415 -16.34 26.45 15.49
CA LYS A 415 -16.69 27.73 16.14
C LYS A 415 -15.47 28.63 16.38
N VAL A 416 -14.30 28.05 16.67
CA VAL A 416 -13.05 28.82 16.78
C VAL A 416 -12.70 29.45 15.42
N ILE A 417 -12.87 28.72 14.32
CA ILE A 417 -12.69 29.25 12.97
C ILE A 417 -13.63 30.44 12.71
N GLU A 418 -14.91 30.34 13.07
CA GLU A 418 -15.87 31.44 12.93
C GLU A 418 -15.45 32.70 13.71
N GLN A 419 -14.93 32.54 14.94
CA GLN A 419 -14.42 33.66 15.72
C GLN A 419 -13.22 34.32 15.05
N ILE A 420 -12.32 33.52 14.48
CA ILE A 420 -11.16 34.03 13.74
C ILE A 420 -11.61 34.77 12.48
N ILE A 421 -12.53 34.18 11.71
CA ILE A 421 -13.16 34.80 10.55
C ILE A 421 -13.75 36.17 10.93
N GLY A 422 -14.54 36.25 12.00
CA GLY A 422 -15.13 37.51 12.45
C GLY A 422 -14.10 38.60 12.77
N LYS A 423 -12.97 38.22 13.39
CA LYS A 423 -11.85 39.14 13.64
C LYS A 423 -11.16 39.62 12.36
N ILE A 424 -11.10 38.80 11.31
CA ILE A 424 -10.47 39.17 10.04
C ILE A 424 -11.41 40.04 9.20
N ILE A 425 -12.68 39.66 9.13
CA ILE A 425 -13.74 40.35 8.40
C ILE A 425 -13.96 41.78 8.93
N SER A 426 -13.74 42.03 10.23
CA SER A 426 -13.86 43.37 10.81
C SER A 426 -12.93 44.42 10.18
N ASN A 427 -11.86 43.98 9.48
CA ASN A 427 -10.95 44.87 8.76
C ASN A 427 -11.46 45.28 7.37
N PHE A 428 -12.58 44.72 6.89
CA PHE A 428 -13.20 45.06 5.61
C PHE A 428 -14.32 46.11 5.78
N SER A 429 -14.65 46.84 4.72
CA SER A 429 -15.79 47.77 4.70
C SER A 429 -17.11 47.00 4.68
N ASP A 430 -18.21 47.64 5.07
CA ASP A 430 -19.50 46.95 5.19
C ASP A 430 -20.01 46.41 3.84
N GLU A 431 -19.76 47.11 2.72
CA GLU A 431 -20.06 46.61 1.37
C GLU A 431 -19.23 45.36 1.01
N GLU A 432 -17.96 45.31 1.42
CA GLU A 432 -17.09 44.14 1.16
C GLU A 432 -17.50 42.94 2.03
N LYS A 433 -17.96 43.18 3.26
CA LYS A 433 -18.49 42.12 4.12
C LYS A 433 -19.71 41.47 3.49
N GLU A 434 -20.64 42.27 2.98
CA GLU A 434 -21.86 41.78 2.34
C GLU A 434 -21.55 40.94 1.09
N ASP A 435 -20.56 41.33 0.27
CA ASP A 435 -20.07 40.53 -0.87
C ASP A 435 -19.41 39.21 -0.43
N ILE A 436 -18.60 39.23 0.64
CA ILE A 436 -17.94 38.05 1.19
C ILE A 436 -18.97 37.06 1.74
N GLU A 437 -19.93 37.53 2.54
CA GLU A 437 -20.98 36.71 3.15
C GLU A 437 -21.90 36.09 2.10
N LYS A 438 -22.28 36.86 1.07
CA LYS A 438 -23.06 36.35 -0.05
C LYS A 438 -22.35 35.18 -0.75
N LYS A 439 -21.04 35.31 -0.97
CA LYS A 439 -20.24 34.31 -1.68
C LYS A 439 -19.95 33.06 -0.86
N ILE A 440 -19.79 33.20 0.45
CA ILE A 440 -19.73 32.07 1.40
C ILE A 440 -21.03 31.26 1.33
N ASN A 441 -22.18 31.94 1.31
CA ASN A 441 -23.48 31.28 1.18
C ASN A 441 -23.68 30.61 -0.20
N GLU A 442 -23.06 31.13 -1.26
CA GLU A 442 -23.04 30.49 -2.60
C GLU A 442 -22.12 29.25 -2.64
N ILE A 443 -21.02 29.23 -1.88
CA ILE A 443 -20.09 28.08 -1.79
C ILE A 443 -20.71 26.95 -0.96
N ASN A 444 -21.47 27.30 0.07
CA ASN A 444 -22.09 26.36 1.01
C ASN A 444 -23.42 25.74 0.52
N ILE A 445 -23.75 25.82 -0.79
CA ILE A 445 -24.99 25.23 -1.32
C ILE A 445 -25.08 23.75 -0.92
N GLU A 446 -26.13 23.46 -0.15
CA GLU A 446 -26.44 22.17 0.45
C GLU A 446 -26.42 21.05 -0.61
N ILE A 447 -25.46 20.15 -0.46
CA ILE A 447 -25.57 18.82 -1.04
C ILE A 447 -26.58 18.09 -0.16
N ASN A 448 -27.86 18.12 -0.57
CA ASN A 448 -28.95 17.33 0.01
C ASN A 448 -28.60 15.84 0.10
#